data_AF-A0A4R2LUD8-F1
#
_entry.id   AF-A0A4R2LUD8-F1
#
_cell.length_a   1.000
_cell.length_b   1.000
_cell.length_c   1.000
_cell.angle_alpha   90.00
_cell.angle_beta   90.00
_cell.angle_gamma   90.00
#
_symmetry.space_group_name_H-M   'P 1'
#
loop_
_entity.id
_entity.type
_entity.pdbx_description
1 polymer ?
#
loop_
_entity_poly.entity_id
_entity_poly.type
_entity_poly.pdbx_seq_one_letter_code
_entity_poly.pdbx_strand_id
1 'polypeptide(L)'
;MAEPRPDLPRRLLPDAVFAALPPRLRQALAELSALEQRLRETAPAERAALLAGLPAGPLHDCTEGWPDALVVPPLPFATLGDLLAHAQRTWAPYAALTLAVLGHDDERARGYARAIAGALYLLTRLDHLRADCRAGLPYLAREDMARHRVTVGSLATGLPAPTLVDSQLERARRLLRAGSPLGRELRGRSGFALRLLILAADRWITAKRRSGLADPPPFSAFDWLVLAAHAVRHGWPRD
;
A
#
# COMPACT_ATOMS: atom_id res chain seq x y z
N MET A 1 -22.75 -1.33 8.52
CA MET A 1 -21.49 -0.61 8.82
C MET A 1 -20.37 -1.63 8.81
N ALA A 2 -19.45 -1.56 7.85
CA ALA A 2 -18.27 -2.42 7.87
C ALA A 2 -17.35 -1.91 9.00
N GLU A 3 -17.00 -2.81 9.91
CA GLU A 3 -16.01 -2.57 10.95
C GLU A 3 -14.72 -2.03 10.33
N PRO A 4 -14.08 -0.97 10.88
CA PRO A 4 -12.84 -0.46 10.34
C PRO A 4 -11.75 -1.52 10.53
N ARG A 5 -11.49 -2.30 9.46
CA ARG A 5 -10.37 -3.24 9.42
C ARG A 5 -9.07 -2.43 9.41
N PRO A 6 -8.07 -2.78 10.24
CA PRO A 6 -6.80 -2.06 10.26
C PRO A 6 -6.14 -2.15 8.89
N ASP A 7 -5.62 -1.01 8.42
CA ASP A 7 -4.93 -0.90 7.14
C ASP A 7 -3.84 -1.98 7.03
N LEU A 8 -3.86 -2.75 5.94
CA LEU A 8 -2.94 -3.87 5.72
C LEU A 8 -1.47 -3.54 6.02
N PRO A 9 -0.92 -2.35 5.70
CA PRO A 9 0.44 -1.97 6.10
C PRO A 9 0.75 -2.13 7.60
N ARG A 10 -0.21 -1.84 8.50
CA ARG A 10 -0.05 -2.05 9.95
C ARG A 10 0.01 -3.52 10.33
N ARG A 11 -0.66 -4.40 9.58
CA ARG A 11 -0.57 -5.87 9.77
C ARG A 11 0.74 -6.45 9.24
N LEU A 12 1.43 -5.74 8.35
CA LEU A 12 2.69 -6.14 7.73
C LEU A 12 3.93 -5.63 8.47
N LEU A 13 3.76 -4.89 9.57
CA LEU A 13 4.87 -4.44 10.41
C LEU A 13 4.50 -4.58 11.90
N PRO A 14 5.30 -5.28 12.74
CA PRO A 14 4.99 -5.42 14.16
C PRO A 14 4.96 -4.06 14.86
N ASP A 15 4.05 -3.88 15.82
CA ASP A 15 3.92 -2.62 16.58
C ASP A 15 5.23 -2.20 17.25
N ALA A 16 6.01 -3.14 17.76
CA ALA A 16 7.32 -2.87 18.34
C ALA A 16 8.32 -2.29 17.31
N VAL A 17 8.28 -2.77 16.07
CA VAL A 17 9.14 -2.27 14.98
C VAL A 17 8.64 -0.92 14.50
N PHE A 18 7.32 -0.74 14.37
CA PHE A 18 6.74 0.56 14.07
C PHE A 18 7.12 1.59 15.14
N ALA A 19 6.96 1.27 16.43
CA ALA A 19 7.34 2.14 17.56
C ALA A 19 8.84 2.49 17.59
N ALA A 20 9.70 1.59 17.07
CA ALA A 20 11.14 1.80 16.96
C ALA A 20 11.56 2.69 15.77
N LEU A 21 10.63 3.07 14.89
CA LEU A 21 10.89 4.06 13.84
C LEU A 21 11.25 5.43 14.44
N PRO A 22 12.06 6.25 13.72
CA PRO A 22 12.38 7.60 14.16
C PRO A 22 11.12 8.38 14.57
N PRO A 23 11.11 9.07 15.73
CA PRO A 23 9.93 9.79 16.23
C PRO A 23 9.38 10.78 15.20
N ARG A 24 10.26 11.50 14.51
CA ARG A 24 9.89 12.43 13.43
C ARG A 24 9.14 11.74 12.28
N LEU A 25 9.56 10.54 11.88
CA LEU A 25 8.87 9.78 10.83
C LEU A 25 7.49 9.32 11.29
N ARG A 26 7.37 8.80 12.51
CA ARG A 26 6.08 8.39 13.07
C ARG A 26 5.10 9.56 13.17
N GLN A 27 5.59 10.71 13.64
CA GLN A 27 4.79 11.93 13.74
C GLN A 27 4.33 12.38 12.36
N ALA A 28 5.24 12.50 11.39
CA ALA A 28 4.90 12.92 10.03
C ALA A 28 3.87 12.00 9.36
N LEU A 29 4.03 10.67 9.50
CA LEU A 29 3.05 9.71 8.98
C LEU A 29 1.68 9.84 9.66
N ALA A 30 1.64 10.09 10.97
CA ALA A 30 0.40 10.32 11.71
C ALA A 30 -0.30 11.62 11.27
N GLU A 31 0.47 12.70 11.09
CA GLU A 31 -0.02 13.98 10.58
C GLU A 31 -0.58 13.82 9.16
N LEU A 32 0.11 13.08 8.28
CA LEU A 32 -0.37 12.80 6.92
C LEU A 32 -1.67 11.99 6.92
N SER A 33 -1.78 10.96 7.75
CA SER A 33 -3.02 10.18 7.89
C SER A 33 -4.18 11.01 8.43
N ALA A 34 -3.93 11.88 9.42
CA ALA A 34 -4.94 12.81 9.92
C ALA A 34 -5.36 13.83 8.85
N LEU A 35 -4.41 14.32 8.05
CA LEU A 35 -4.67 15.20 6.92
C LEU A 35 -5.50 14.49 5.83
N GLU A 36 -5.18 13.25 5.48
CA GLU A 36 -5.96 12.45 4.53
C GLU A 36 -7.42 12.31 5.00
N GLN A 37 -7.62 11.98 6.27
CA GLN A 37 -8.96 11.86 6.84
C GLN A 37 -9.73 13.19 6.74
N ARG A 38 -9.11 14.30 7.14
CA ARG A 38 -9.71 15.63 7.01
C ARG A 38 -10.06 15.96 5.55
N LEU A 39 -9.18 15.66 4.60
CA LEU A 39 -9.44 15.86 3.17
C LEU A 39 -10.63 15.04 2.68
N ARG A 40 -10.77 13.79 3.14
CA ARG A 40 -11.91 12.92 2.78
C ARG A 40 -13.24 13.48 3.30
N GLU A 41 -13.23 14.07 4.49
CA GLU A 41 -14.40 14.71 5.12
C GLU A 41 -14.70 16.10 4.52
N THR A 42 -13.70 16.74 3.91
CA THR A 42 -13.82 18.06 3.27
C THR A 42 -14.40 17.94 1.86
N ALA A 43 -15.29 18.87 1.49
CA ALA A 43 -15.87 18.95 0.16
C ALA A 43 -14.76 19.08 -0.91
N PRO A 44 -14.87 18.43 -2.09
CA PRO A 44 -13.82 18.46 -3.11
C PRO A 44 -13.31 19.86 -3.49
N ALA A 45 -14.22 20.84 -3.54
CA ALA A 45 -13.90 22.24 -3.87
C ALA A 45 -13.02 22.96 -2.83
N GLU A 46 -13.03 22.51 -1.57
CA GLU A 46 -12.33 23.15 -0.45
C GLU A 46 -10.97 22.51 -0.14
N ARG A 47 -10.72 21.30 -0.66
CA ARG A 47 -9.49 20.53 -0.39
C ARG A 47 -8.22 21.25 -0.79
N ALA A 48 -8.23 21.95 -1.94
CA ALA A 48 -7.08 22.71 -2.42
C ALA A 48 -6.71 23.86 -1.47
N ALA A 49 -7.71 24.58 -0.96
CA ALA A 49 -7.50 25.65 0.02
C ALA A 49 -6.97 25.10 1.36
N LEU A 50 -7.46 23.92 1.78
CA LEU A 50 -6.98 23.25 2.99
C LEU A 50 -5.48 22.89 2.88
N LEU A 51 -5.05 22.36 1.72
CA LEU A 51 -3.64 22.04 1.49
C LEU A 51 -2.75 23.30 1.37
N ALA A 52 -3.23 24.34 0.70
CA ALA A 52 -2.51 25.62 0.58
C ALA A 52 -2.28 26.31 1.93
N GLY A 53 -3.10 26.00 2.94
CA GLY A 53 -2.95 26.49 4.32
C GLY A 53 -1.96 25.70 5.18
N LEU A 54 -1.33 24.63 4.66
CA LEU A 54 -0.34 23.87 5.43
C LEU A 54 0.95 24.67 5.61
N PRO A 55 1.64 24.53 6.76
CA PRO A 55 2.95 25.15 6.96
C PRO A 55 3.96 24.58 5.96
N ALA A 56 4.83 25.44 5.44
CA ALA A 56 5.90 25.03 4.54
C ALA A 56 6.76 23.91 5.16
N GLY A 57 7.06 22.88 4.37
CA GLY A 57 7.85 21.73 4.80
C GLY A 57 7.39 20.42 4.15
N PRO A 58 7.97 19.28 4.58
CA PRO A 58 7.80 17.99 3.90
C PRO A 58 6.35 17.53 3.73
N LEU A 59 5.48 17.87 4.69
CA LEU A 59 4.05 17.55 4.63
C LEU A 59 3.32 18.38 3.58
N HIS A 60 3.63 19.66 3.44
CA HIS A 60 3.06 20.50 2.38
C HIS A 60 3.56 20.01 1.01
N ASP A 61 4.88 19.81 0.88
CA ASP A 61 5.55 19.53 -0.40
C ASP A 61 5.16 18.16 -1.00
N CYS A 62 4.74 17.20 -0.17
CA CYS A 62 4.33 15.88 -0.64
C CYS A 62 2.86 15.79 -1.11
N THR A 63 2.08 16.87 -0.98
CA THR A 63 0.61 16.84 -1.20
C THR A 63 0.14 17.38 -2.55
N GLU A 64 1.07 17.68 -3.46
CA GLU A 64 0.75 18.15 -4.80
C GLU A 64 -0.15 17.13 -5.55
N GLY A 65 -1.27 17.60 -6.12
CA GLY A 65 -2.24 16.77 -6.86
C GLY A 65 -3.04 15.78 -6.01
N TRP A 66 -2.89 15.80 -4.68
CA TRP A 66 -3.60 14.89 -3.78
C TRP A 66 -5.12 15.14 -3.63
N PRO A 67 -5.67 16.37 -3.74
CA PRO A 67 -7.12 16.60 -3.65
C PRO A 67 -7.95 15.74 -4.62
N ASP A 68 -7.48 15.66 -5.86
CA ASP A 68 -8.13 14.91 -6.94
C ASP A 68 -7.94 13.40 -6.75
N ALA A 69 -6.84 12.98 -6.13
CA ALA A 69 -6.52 11.58 -5.86
C ALA A 69 -7.44 10.92 -4.82
N LEU A 70 -8.07 11.73 -3.96
CA LEU A 70 -8.97 11.27 -2.90
C LEU A 70 -10.44 11.26 -3.31
N VAL A 71 -10.77 11.79 -4.49
CA VAL A 71 -12.10 11.60 -5.09
C VAL A 71 -12.22 10.15 -5.54
N VAL A 72 -13.32 9.50 -5.17
CA VAL A 72 -13.60 8.14 -5.63
C VAL A 72 -13.78 8.18 -7.15
N PRO A 73 -12.92 7.49 -7.93
CA PRO A 73 -13.02 7.49 -9.37
C PRO A 73 -14.23 6.68 -9.84
N PRO A 74 -14.65 6.78 -11.11
CA PRO A 74 -15.61 5.84 -11.67
C PRO A 74 -15.03 4.42 -11.62
N LEU A 75 -15.74 3.50 -10.95
CA LEU A 75 -15.35 2.10 -10.79
C LEU A 75 -16.29 1.16 -11.56
N PRO A 76 -15.79 0.01 -12.04
CA PRO A 76 -14.38 -0.40 -12.10
C PRO A 76 -13.57 0.46 -13.08
N PHE A 77 -12.25 0.54 -12.87
CA PHE A 77 -11.34 1.24 -13.78
C PHE A 77 -11.42 0.65 -15.19
N ALA A 78 -11.22 1.47 -16.23
CA ALA A 78 -11.22 0.97 -17.60
C ALA A 78 -10.03 0.04 -17.85
N THR A 79 -8.83 0.51 -17.50
CA THR A 79 -7.58 -0.23 -17.70
C THR A 79 -6.81 -0.43 -16.40
N LEU A 80 -5.83 -1.32 -16.44
CA LEU A 80 -4.83 -1.45 -15.39
C LEU A 80 -4.03 -0.16 -15.21
N GLY A 81 -3.71 0.53 -16.32
CA GLY A 81 -2.98 1.80 -16.28
C GLY A 81 -3.68 2.81 -15.37
N ASP A 82 -5.01 2.90 -15.47
CA ASP A 82 -5.82 3.81 -14.65
C ASP A 82 -5.80 3.42 -13.17
N LEU A 83 -5.91 2.12 -12.87
CA LEU A 83 -5.81 1.60 -11.50
C LEU A 83 -4.45 1.93 -10.86
N LEU A 84 -3.36 1.70 -11.59
CA LEU A 84 -2.00 1.98 -11.10
C LEU A 84 -1.73 3.48 -11.01
N ALA A 85 -2.23 4.28 -11.95
CA ALA A 85 -2.10 5.74 -11.89
C ALA A 85 -2.86 6.31 -10.69
N HIS A 86 -4.05 5.80 -10.40
CA HIS A 86 -4.79 6.16 -9.20
C HIS A 86 -4.03 5.74 -7.94
N ALA A 87 -3.52 4.51 -7.87
CA ALA A 87 -2.69 4.04 -6.76
C ALA A 87 -1.50 4.98 -6.49
N GLN A 88 -0.79 5.38 -7.55
CA GLN A 88 0.33 6.32 -7.45
C GLN A 88 -0.13 7.67 -6.89
N ARG A 89 -1.19 8.26 -7.41
CA ARG A 89 -1.68 9.56 -6.90
C ARG A 89 -2.10 9.50 -5.43
N THR A 90 -2.75 8.41 -5.00
CA THR A 90 -3.25 8.28 -3.63
C THR A 90 -2.14 7.98 -2.62
N TRP A 91 -1.10 7.22 -3.00
CA TRP A 91 -0.06 6.77 -2.07
C TRP A 91 1.31 7.43 -2.25
N ALA A 92 1.52 8.22 -3.32
CA ALA A 92 2.75 8.99 -3.52
C ALA A 92 3.09 9.93 -2.36
N PRO A 93 2.13 10.61 -1.69
CA PRO A 93 2.45 11.49 -0.55
C PRO A 93 3.10 10.73 0.61
N TYR A 94 2.67 9.49 0.89
CA TYR A 94 3.28 8.65 1.92
C TYR A 94 4.73 8.28 1.57
N ALA A 95 4.99 7.93 0.32
CA ALA A 95 6.33 7.62 -0.17
C ALA A 95 7.24 8.85 -0.11
N ALA A 96 6.79 9.98 -0.66
CA ALA A 96 7.55 11.23 -0.71
C ALA A 96 7.85 11.78 0.71
N LEU A 97 6.84 11.81 1.59
CA LEU A 97 7.03 12.25 2.98
C LEU A 97 8.03 11.38 3.73
N THR A 98 7.95 10.05 3.56
CA THR A 98 8.88 9.12 4.20
C THR A 98 10.31 9.40 3.77
N LEU A 99 10.55 9.59 2.47
CA LEU A 99 11.88 9.88 1.92
C LEU A 99 12.41 11.24 2.40
N ALA A 100 11.58 12.28 2.33
CA ALA A 100 11.94 13.62 2.77
C ALA A 100 12.33 13.66 4.27
N VAL A 101 11.54 13.02 5.13
CA VAL A 101 11.82 12.96 6.59
C VAL A 101 13.07 12.15 6.90
N LEU A 102 13.38 11.12 6.09
CA LEU A 102 14.60 10.33 6.22
C LEU A 102 15.80 10.97 5.51
N GLY A 103 15.63 12.10 4.83
CA GLY A 103 16.70 12.78 4.09
C GLY A 103 17.26 11.97 2.93
N HIS A 104 16.43 11.13 2.28
CA HIS A 104 16.80 10.29 1.14
C HIS A 104 15.87 10.59 -0.05
N ASP A 105 16.02 11.76 -0.68
CA ASP A 105 15.12 12.21 -1.75
C ASP A 105 15.85 12.41 -3.09
N ASP A 106 16.46 11.35 -3.59
CA ASP A 106 16.94 11.29 -4.97
C ASP A 106 15.91 10.60 -5.89
N GLU A 107 16.12 10.70 -7.20
CA GLU A 107 15.19 10.15 -8.20
C GLU A 107 15.04 8.62 -8.12
N ARG A 108 16.12 7.89 -7.77
CA ARG A 108 16.07 6.42 -7.64
C ARG A 108 15.30 6.03 -6.39
N ALA A 109 15.58 6.67 -5.26
CA ALA A 109 14.86 6.45 -4.02
C ALA A 109 13.35 6.70 -4.20
N ARG A 110 12.98 7.78 -4.90
CA ARG A 110 11.58 8.08 -5.28
C ARG A 110 10.96 6.97 -6.13
N GLY A 111 11.68 6.47 -7.13
CA GLY A 111 11.25 5.35 -7.95
C GLY A 111 10.96 4.08 -7.13
N TYR A 112 11.87 3.74 -6.22
CA TYR A 112 11.70 2.58 -5.34
C TYR A 112 10.53 2.75 -4.36
N ALA A 113 10.42 3.91 -3.71
CA ALA A 113 9.36 4.16 -2.76
C ALA A 113 7.98 4.14 -3.43
N ARG A 114 7.86 4.70 -4.65
CA ARG A 114 6.65 4.62 -5.48
C ARG A 114 6.28 3.19 -5.87
N ALA A 115 7.27 2.34 -6.16
CA ALA A 115 7.02 0.93 -6.44
C ALA A 115 6.46 0.20 -5.20
N ILE A 116 7.07 0.41 -4.02
CA ILE A 116 6.58 -0.18 -2.76
C ILE A 116 5.17 0.32 -2.44
N ALA A 117 4.92 1.62 -2.56
CA ALA A 117 3.61 2.22 -2.33
C ALA A 117 2.54 1.61 -3.25
N GLY A 118 2.83 1.47 -4.55
CA GLY A 118 1.94 0.81 -5.50
C GLY A 118 1.68 -0.66 -5.15
N ALA A 119 2.69 -1.39 -4.67
CA ALA A 119 2.50 -2.76 -4.20
C ALA A 119 1.56 -2.82 -3.00
N LEU A 120 1.80 -2.01 -1.97
CA LEU A 120 0.98 -1.97 -0.75
C LEU A 120 -0.46 -1.55 -1.06
N TYR A 121 -0.67 -0.63 -2.00
CA TYR A 121 -2.00 -0.30 -2.48
C TYR A 121 -2.72 -1.54 -3.05
N LEU A 122 -2.08 -2.25 -3.99
CA LEU A 122 -2.68 -3.44 -4.60
C LEU A 122 -2.99 -4.51 -3.57
N LEU A 123 -2.07 -4.78 -2.64
CA LEU A 123 -2.30 -5.76 -1.57
C LEU A 123 -3.47 -5.34 -0.67
N THR A 124 -3.58 -4.06 -0.33
CA THR A 124 -4.69 -3.51 0.47
C THR A 124 -6.02 -3.69 -0.25
N ARG A 125 -6.07 -3.44 -1.58
CA ARG A 125 -7.26 -3.69 -2.40
C ARG A 125 -7.61 -5.18 -2.47
N LEU A 126 -6.61 -6.07 -2.54
CA LEU A 126 -6.83 -7.52 -2.54
C LEU A 126 -7.31 -8.07 -1.18
N ASP A 127 -6.86 -7.48 -0.07
CA ASP A 127 -7.36 -7.82 1.26
C ASP A 127 -8.85 -7.47 1.40
N HIS A 128 -9.30 -6.39 0.75
CA HIS A 128 -10.67 -5.91 0.81
C HIS A 128 -11.54 -6.31 -0.40
N LEU A 129 -11.00 -7.03 -1.38
CA LEU A 129 -11.61 -7.22 -2.70
C LEU A 129 -13.09 -7.64 -2.64
N ARG A 130 -13.41 -8.64 -1.82
CA ARG A 130 -14.78 -9.13 -1.66
C ARG A 130 -15.70 -8.09 -1.02
N ALA A 131 -15.23 -7.38 0.00
CA ALA A 131 -15.99 -6.34 0.69
C ALA A 131 -16.24 -5.14 -0.24
N ASP A 132 -15.20 -4.71 -0.95
CA ASP A 132 -15.24 -3.65 -1.95
C ASP A 132 -16.26 -3.98 -3.07
N CYS A 133 -16.25 -5.22 -3.58
CA CYS A 133 -17.25 -5.66 -4.56
C CYS A 133 -18.68 -5.67 -4.01
N ARG A 134 -18.88 -6.05 -2.74
CA ARG A 134 -20.20 -6.01 -2.07
C ARG A 134 -20.71 -4.58 -1.88
N ALA A 135 -19.80 -3.65 -1.64
CA ALA A 135 -20.12 -2.23 -1.50
C ALA A 135 -20.32 -1.51 -2.84
N GLY A 136 -20.19 -2.22 -3.97
CA GLY A 136 -20.30 -1.61 -5.30
C GLY A 136 -19.09 -0.74 -5.68
N LEU A 137 -17.96 -0.90 -4.98
CA LEU A 137 -16.72 -0.14 -5.19
C LEU A 137 -15.58 -1.05 -5.66
N PRO A 138 -15.68 -1.74 -6.81
CA PRO A 138 -14.65 -2.67 -7.27
C PRO A 138 -13.39 -1.92 -7.73
N TYR A 139 -12.37 -1.84 -6.87
CA TYR A 139 -11.04 -1.33 -7.21
C TYR A 139 -10.26 -2.36 -8.08
N LEU A 140 -10.80 -2.63 -9.26
CA LEU A 140 -10.25 -3.52 -10.27
C LEU A 140 -10.34 -2.87 -11.65
N ALA A 141 -9.49 -3.33 -12.56
CA ALA A 141 -9.59 -2.98 -13.98
C ALA A 141 -10.59 -3.89 -14.69
N ARG A 142 -11.44 -3.30 -15.54
CA ARG A 142 -12.43 -4.01 -16.35
C ARG A 142 -11.76 -4.98 -17.33
N GLU A 143 -10.60 -4.61 -17.88
CA GLU A 143 -9.81 -5.51 -18.73
C GLU A 143 -9.32 -6.75 -17.97
N ASP A 144 -8.89 -6.62 -16.70
CA ASP A 144 -8.45 -7.75 -15.89
C ASP A 144 -9.66 -8.64 -15.55
N MET A 145 -10.80 -8.04 -15.23
CA MET A 145 -12.04 -8.78 -15.02
C MET A 145 -12.45 -9.59 -16.26
N ALA A 146 -12.39 -8.99 -17.45
CA ALA A 146 -12.68 -9.65 -18.71
C ALA A 146 -11.69 -10.78 -19.02
N ARG A 147 -10.38 -10.52 -18.86
CA ARG A 147 -9.30 -11.50 -19.06
C ARG A 147 -9.47 -12.74 -18.18
N HIS A 148 -9.89 -12.53 -16.93
CA HIS A 148 -10.08 -13.61 -15.95
C HIS A 148 -11.52 -14.15 -15.89
N ARG A 149 -12.43 -13.65 -16.73
CA ARG A 149 -13.85 -14.07 -16.81
C ARG A 149 -14.57 -13.98 -15.47
N VAL A 150 -14.33 -12.90 -14.73
CA VAL A 150 -14.96 -12.63 -13.43
C VAL A 150 -15.82 -11.37 -13.50
N THR A 151 -16.85 -11.34 -12.67
CA THR A 151 -17.76 -10.20 -12.53
C THR A 151 -17.72 -9.64 -11.11
N VAL A 152 -18.18 -8.40 -10.93
CA VAL A 152 -18.31 -7.81 -9.58
C VAL A 152 -19.24 -8.68 -8.72
N GLY A 153 -20.35 -9.14 -9.31
CA GLY A 153 -21.32 -10.01 -8.65
C GLY A 153 -20.70 -11.34 -8.19
N SER A 154 -19.92 -12.01 -9.05
CA SER A 154 -19.26 -13.27 -8.67
C SER A 154 -18.25 -13.07 -7.54
N LEU A 155 -17.50 -11.97 -7.56
CA LEU A 155 -16.55 -11.67 -6.49
C LEU A 155 -17.25 -11.30 -5.19
N ALA A 156 -18.37 -10.58 -5.25
CA ALA A 156 -19.17 -10.17 -4.09
C ALA A 156 -19.80 -11.38 -3.36
N THR A 157 -20.28 -12.38 -4.11
CA THR A 157 -20.79 -13.64 -3.53
C THR A 157 -19.66 -14.48 -2.95
N GLY A 158 -18.43 -14.29 -3.43
CA GLY A 158 -17.23 -15.01 -2.99
C GLY A 158 -16.92 -16.22 -3.85
N LEU A 159 -17.39 -16.24 -5.10
CA LEU A 159 -17.00 -17.27 -6.06
C LEU A 159 -15.48 -17.23 -6.26
N PRO A 160 -14.80 -18.38 -6.24
CA PRO A 160 -13.35 -18.43 -6.38
C PRO A 160 -12.87 -17.74 -7.67
N ALA A 161 -11.85 -16.88 -7.53
CA ALA A 161 -11.21 -16.19 -8.64
C ALA A 161 -9.68 -16.35 -8.59
N PRO A 162 -9.16 -17.60 -8.55
CA PRO A 162 -7.74 -17.85 -8.26
C PRO A 162 -6.81 -17.22 -9.31
N THR A 163 -7.17 -17.24 -10.59
CA THR A 163 -6.31 -16.67 -11.66
C THR A 163 -6.26 -15.14 -11.61
N LEU A 164 -7.37 -14.47 -11.30
CA LEU A 164 -7.38 -13.02 -11.09
C LEU A 164 -6.50 -12.66 -9.88
N VAL A 165 -6.75 -13.31 -8.74
CA VAL A 165 -6.02 -13.04 -7.49
C VAL A 165 -4.53 -13.29 -7.69
N ASP A 166 -4.15 -14.39 -8.34
CA ASP A 166 -2.76 -14.74 -8.64
C ASP A 166 -2.07 -13.67 -9.51
N SER A 167 -2.74 -13.20 -10.57
CA SER A 167 -2.23 -12.13 -11.44
C SER A 167 -1.97 -10.82 -10.68
N GLN A 168 -2.91 -10.40 -9.82
CA GLN A 168 -2.75 -9.18 -9.03
C GLN A 168 -1.64 -9.34 -7.97
N LEU A 169 -1.56 -10.49 -7.33
CA LEU A 169 -0.51 -10.81 -6.36
C LEU A 169 0.86 -10.80 -7.01
N GLU A 170 1.00 -11.37 -8.21
CA GLU A 170 2.26 -11.37 -8.96
C GLU A 170 2.67 -9.96 -9.38
N ARG A 171 1.71 -9.09 -9.71
CA ARG A 171 1.96 -7.67 -9.99
C ARG A 171 2.49 -6.94 -8.76
N ALA A 172 1.85 -7.13 -7.60
CA ALA A 172 2.32 -6.56 -6.34
C ALA A 172 3.73 -7.09 -5.98
N ARG A 173 4.00 -8.38 -6.22
CA ARG A 173 5.30 -8.99 -5.99
C ARG A 173 6.41 -8.36 -6.83
N ARG A 174 6.14 -8.10 -8.12
CA ARG A 174 7.08 -7.41 -9.01
C ARG A 174 7.39 -5.99 -8.54
N LEU A 175 6.38 -5.26 -8.06
CA LEU A 175 6.55 -3.92 -7.51
C LEU A 175 7.38 -3.93 -6.20
N LEU A 176 7.13 -4.88 -5.30
CA LEU A 176 7.95 -5.08 -4.09
C LEU A 176 9.41 -5.38 -4.46
N ARG A 177 9.63 -6.27 -5.42
CA ARG A 177 10.98 -6.62 -5.92
C ARG A 177 11.68 -5.38 -6.49
N ALA A 178 10.99 -4.60 -7.33
CA ALA A 178 11.51 -3.38 -7.93
C ALA A 178 11.91 -2.33 -6.88
N GLY A 179 11.13 -2.17 -5.80
CA GLY A 179 11.43 -1.23 -4.72
C GLY A 179 12.37 -1.76 -3.64
N SER A 180 12.67 -3.06 -3.63
CA SER A 180 13.48 -3.70 -2.58
C SER A 180 14.89 -3.11 -2.34
N PRO A 181 15.60 -2.54 -3.34
CA PRO A 181 16.91 -1.93 -3.10
C PRO A 181 16.88 -0.79 -2.06
N LEU A 182 15.77 -0.05 -1.95
CA LEU A 182 15.62 1.03 -0.98
C LEU A 182 15.81 0.57 0.47
N GLY A 183 15.44 -0.67 0.80
CA GLY A 183 15.65 -1.23 2.14
C GLY A 183 17.13 -1.38 2.54
N ARG A 184 18.05 -1.39 1.56
CA ARG A 184 19.50 -1.40 1.78
C ARG A 184 20.10 0.00 1.79
N GLU A 185 19.53 0.90 0.99
CA GLU A 185 19.94 2.30 0.92
C GLU A 185 19.61 3.03 2.22
N LEU A 186 18.40 2.83 2.75
CA LEU A 186 18.03 3.29 4.07
C LEU A 186 18.88 2.56 5.13
N ARG A 187 19.65 3.32 5.91
CA ARG A 187 20.51 2.76 6.98
C ARG A 187 19.75 2.61 8.30
N GLY A 188 20.29 1.81 9.20
CA GLY A 188 19.80 1.68 10.57
C GLY A 188 18.37 1.10 10.67
N ARG A 189 17.58 1.66 11.59
CA ARG A 189 16.26 1.15 11.98
C ARG A 189 15.23 1.25 10.86
N SER A 190 15.25 2.33 10.08
CA SER A 190 14.31 2.56 8.98
C SER A 190 14.50 1.56 7.84
N GLY A 191 15.76 1.28 7.45
CA GLY A 191 16.05 0.26 6.45
C GLY A 191 15.74 -1.16 6.91
N PHE A 192 15.96 -1.46 8.20
CA PHE A 192 15.50 -2.72 8.78
C PHE A 192 13.97 -2.86 8.71
N ALA A 193 13.23 -1.83 9.15
CA ALA A 193 11.77 -1.84 9.14
C ALA A 193 11.22 -1.98 7.71
N LEU A 194 11.81 -1.29 6.73
CA LEU A 194 11.40 -1.40 5.33
C LEU A 194 11.66 -2.81 4.77
N ARG A 195 12.83 -3.39 5.03
CA ARG A 195 13.13 -4.78 4.64
C ARG A 195 12.15 -5.77 5.27
N LEU A 196 11.84 -5.59 6.55
CA LEU A 196 10.89 -6.44 7.25
C LEU A 196 9.49 -6.32 6.64
N LEU A 197 9.02 -5.10 6.36
CA LEU A 197 7.74 -4.84 5.69
C LEU A 197 7.67 -5.50 4.31
N ILE A 198 8.72 -5.39 3.50
CA ILE A 198 8.79 -6.01 2.17
C ILE A 198 8.72 -7.54 2.28
N LEU A 199 9.48 -8.14 3.20
CA LEU A 199 9.48 -9.59 3.42
C LEU A 199 8.13 -10.09 3.97
N ALA A 200 7.53 -9.36 4.90
CA ALA A 200 6.20 -9.65 5.42
C ALA A 200 5.15 -9.56 4.30
N ALA A 201 5.22 -8.55 3.43
CA ALA A 201 4.35 -8.42 2.28
C ALA A 201 4.49 -9.60 1.30
N ASP A 202 5.70 -10.07 1.04
CA ASP A 202 5.94 -11.25 0.19
C ASP A 202 5.39 -12.56 0.81
N ARG A 203 5.57 -12.73 2.13
CA ARG A 203 4.99 -13.85 2.87
C ARG A 203 3.47 -13.78 2.87
N TRP A 204 2.90 -12.59 3.03
CA TRP A 204 1.46 -12.35 2.93
C TRP A 204 0.93 -12.69 1.54
N ILE A 205 1.64 -12.31 0.46
CA ILE A 205 1.30 -12.69 -0.92
C ILE A 205 1.18 -14.21 -1.05
N THR A 206 2.15 -14.95 -0.50
CA THR A 206 2.16 -16.42 -0.54
C THR A 206 0.98 -17.01 0.23
N ALA A 207 0.65 -16.46 1.40
CA ALA A 207 -0.51 -16.88 2.18
C ALA A 207 -1.84 -16.54 1.47
N LYS A 208 -1.98 -15.32 0.95
CA LYS A 208 -3.17 -14.86 0.23
C LYS A 208 -3.44 -15.70 -1.02
N ARG A 209 -2.40 -16.11 -1.75
CA ARG A 209 -2.52 -17.00 -2.92
C ARG A 209 -3.22 -18.32 -2.56
N ARG A 210 -2.95 -18.86 -1.36
CA ARG A 210 -3.59 -20.09 -0.85
C ARG A 210 -5.03 -19.84 -0.36
N SER A 211 -5.29 -18.68 0.24
CA SER A 211 -6.62 -18.31 0.75
C SER A 211 -7.60 -17.81 -0.31
N GLY A 212 -7.11 -17.35 -1.47
CA GLY A 212 -7.95 -16.78 -2.52
C GLY A 212 -8.67 -15.52 -2.06
N LEU A 213 -10.01 -15.52 -2.09
CA LEU A 213 -10.84 -14.40 -1.63
C LEU A 213 -11.02 -14.34 -0.11
N ALA A 214 -10.65 -15.40 0.62
CA ALA A 214 -10.66 -15.38 2.08
C ALA A 214 -9.49 -14.59 2.65
N ASP A 215 -9.58 -14.25 3.94
CA ASP A 215 -8.49 -13.59 4.65
C ASP A 215 -7.35 -14.61 4.89
N PRO A 216 -6.08 -14.24 4.66
CA PRO A 216 -4.96 -15.10 5.00
C PRO A 216 -4.79 -15.18 6.53
N PRO A 217 -4.21 -16.28 7.05
CA PRO A 217 -3.94 -16.41 8.48
C PRO A 217 -2.98 -15.30 8.95
N PRO A 218 -3.09 -14.85 10.21
CA PRO A 218 -2.16 -13.89 10.78
C PRO A 218 -0.76 -14.51 10.92
N PHE A 219 0.26 -13.67 10.98
CA PHE A 219 1.63 -14.12 11.26
C PHE A 219 1.77 -14.63 12.69
N SER A 220 2.42 -15.78 12.86
CA SER A 220 2.83 -16.26 14.17
C SER A 220 4.06 -15.50 14.68
N ALA A 221 4.35 -15.61 15.98
CA ALA A 221 5.61 -15.08 16.55
C ALA A 221 6.85 -15.68 15.87
N PHE A 222 6.77 -16.96 15.47
CA PHE A 222 7.84 -17.64 14.76
C PHE A 222 8.04 -17.09 13.33
N ASP A 223 6.95 -16.81 12.60
CA ASP A 223 7.05 -16.15 11.29
C ASP A 223 7.79 -14.81 11.42
N TRP A 224 7.47 -14.00 12.43
CA TRP A 224 8.16 -12.73 12.66
C TRP A 224 9.64 -12.89 12.98
N LEU A 225 10.03 -13.89 13.76
CA LEU A 225 11.44 -14.19 14.04
C LEU A 225 12.21 -14.54 12.76
N VAL A 226 11.63 -15.40 11.91
CA VAL A 226 12.24 -15.78 10.62
C VAL A 226 12.36 -14.56 9.70
N LEU A 227 11.30 -13.76 9.57
CA LEU A 227 11.30 -12.55 8.76
C LEU A 227 12.32 -11.52 9.26
N ALA A 228 12.46 -11.35 10.58
CA ALA A 228 13.45 -10.48 11.18
C ALA A 228 14.87 -10.97 10.91
N ALA A 229 15.14 -12.27 11.06
CA ALA A 229 16.44 -12.86 10.73
C ALA A 229 16.82 -12.64 9.26
N HIS A 230 15.86 -12.82 8.34
CA HIS A 230 16.05 -12.54 6.92
C HIS A 230 16.28 -11.05 6.65
N ALA A 231 15.56 -10.16 7.33
CA ALA A 231 15.75 -8.72 7.21
C ALA A 231 17.17 -8.30 7.62
N VAL A 232 17.75 -8.92 8.66
CA VAL A 232 19.14 -8.67 9.09
C VAL A 232 20.15 -9.16 8.06
N ARG A 233 20.01 -10.40 7.55
CA ARG A 233 21.02 -11.09 6.72
C ARG A 233 21.22 -10.54 5.30
N HIS A 234 20.39 -9.60 4.85
CA HIS A 234 20.23 -9.05 3.49
C HIS A 234 19.03 -9.62 2.72
N GLY A 235 18.25 -8.69 2.15
CA GLY A 235 16.87 -8.88 1.68
C GLY A 235 16.68 -9.62 0.35
N TRP A 236 15.45 -10.10 0.22
CA TRP A 236 14.84 -10.97 -0.79
C TRP A 236 15.42 -12.40 -0.86
N PRO A 237 14.63 -13.46 -0.56
CA PRO A 237 15.08 -14.82 -0.83
C PRO A 237 15.30 -14.96 -2.34
N ARG A 238 16.52 -15.34 -2.74
CA ARG A 238 16.76 -15.82 -4.10
C ARG A 238 16.07 -17.18 -4.18
N ASP A 239 15.06 -17.26 -5.05
CA ASP A 239 14.40 -18.51 -5.43
C ASP A 239 15.46 -19.55 -5.84
#